data_AF-J2IB48-F1
#
_entry.id   AF-J2IB48-F1
#
_cell.length_a   1.000
_cell.length_b   1.000
_cell.length_c   1.000
_cell.angle_alpha   90.00
_cell.angle_beta   90.00
_cell.angle_gamma   90.00
#
_symmetry.space_group_name_H-M   'P 1'
#
loop_
_entity.id
_entity.type
_entity.pdbx_description
1 polymer ?
#
loop_
_entity_poly.entity_id
_entity_poly.type
_entity_poly.pdbx_seq_one_letter_code
_entity_poly.pdbx_strand_id
1 'polypeptide(L)'
;MDVQQFLIRIDAISVWVGKAAAWLIIGLMTLVCIEVFKRYIMNMPTAWIFDVSNMFYGTLFMLAGAYALAQNAHVRGDFLYSSLRPRIQATLDLLLYILFFLPGVAALIYAGYHYAGLSWRIGEHSTVTAEGPPIYYFKTVIPVAGVLVLIQGLAEIARCILCLRTGEWPRRLKDVEDIDVVAEQLAHSEHIDAQTREAAIQRAQDIDRAARQRGRGGDIET
;
A
#
# COMPACT_ATOMS: atom_id res chain seq x y z
N MET A 1 17.73 -15.37 -16.49
CA MET A 1 16.52 -15.05 -15.70
C MET A 1 16.24 -13.57 -15.93
N ASP A 2 15.17 -13.24 -16.66
CA ASP A 2 14.87 -11.85 -16.98
C ASP A 2 14.65 -11.03 -15.70
N VAL A 3 15.32 -9.87 -15.62
CA VAL A 3 15.21 -8.91 -14.51
C VAL A 3 13.73 -8.61 -14.21
N GLN A 4 12.90 -8.56 -15.25
CA GLN A 4 11.45 -8.38 -15.13
C GLN A 4 10.76 -9.49 -14.34
N GLN A 5 11.12 -10.76 -14.57
CA GLN A 5 10.51 -11.88 -13.85
C GLN A 5 10.87 -11.86 -12.36
N PHE A 6 12.08 -11.40 -12.04
CA PHE A 6 12.51 -11.22 -10.65
C PHE A 6 11.70 -10.11 -9.95
N LEU A 7 11.51 -8.97 -10.61
CA LEU A 7 10.70 -7.86 -10.07
C LEU A 7 9.23 -8.25 -9.84
N ILE A 8 8.64 -9.03 -10.75
CA ILE A 8 7.26 -9.52 -10.60
C ILE A 8 7.14 -10.50 -9.42
N ARG A 9 8.16 -11.32 -9.17
CA ARG A 9 8.17 -12.22 -7.99
C ARG A 9 8.22 -11.43 -6.68
N ILE A 10 8.99 -10.36 -6.63
CA ILE A 10 9.03 -9.48 -5.45
C ILE A 10 7.65 -8.83 -5.24
N ASP A 11 7.05 -8.27 -6.28
CA ASP A 11 5.69 -7.73 -6.20
C ASP A 11 4.70 -8.78 -5.70
N ALA A 12 4.78 -10.01 -6.20
CA ALA A 12 3.88 -11.09 -5.80
C ALA A 12 3.98 -11.44 -4.31
N ILE A 13 5.19 -11.39 -3.74
CA ILE A 13 5.40 -11.57 -2.30
C ILE A 13 4.73 -10.43 -1.54
N SER A 14 4.97 -9.17 -1.94
CA SER A 14 4.35 -7.99 -1.31
C SER A 14 2.82 -8.02 -1.39
N VAL A 15 2.29 -8.44 -2.55
CA VAL A 15 0.84 -8.63 -2.78
C VAL A 15 0.28 -9.71 -1.86
N TRP A 16 0.94 -10.86 -1.80
CA TRP A 16 0.50 -11.99 -0.98
C TRP A 16 0.51 -11.64 0.51
N VAL A 17 1.57 -10.97 1.00
CA VAL A 17 1.63 -10.51 2.39
C VAL A 17 0.52 -9.51 2.70
N GLY A 18 0.26 -8.56 1.79
CA GLY A 18 -0.86 -7.62 1.95
C GLY A 18 -2.22 -8.32 2.04
N LYS A 19 -2.47 -9.31 1.16
CA LYS A 19 -3.69 -10.12 1.21
C LYS A 19 -3.80 -10.95 2.48
N ALA A 20 -2.70 -11.54 2.94
CA ALA A 20 -2.67 -12.27 4.20
C ALA A 20 -2.98 -11.34 5.39
N ALA A 21 -2.42 -10.13 5.39
CA ALA A 21 -2.71 -9.11 6.40
C ALA A 21 -4.17 -8.62 6.36
N ALA A 22 -4.82 -8.61 5.19
CA ALA A 22 -6.24 -8.22 5.06
C ALA A 22 -7.19 -9.13 5.87
N TRP A 23 -6.83 -10.39 6.10
CA TRP A 23 -7.61 -11.28 6.98
C TRP A 23 -7.66 -10.81 8.44
N LEU A 24 -6.71 -9.98 8.88
CA LEU A 24 -6.76 -9.35 10.21
C LEU A 24 -7.96 -8.41 10.36
N ILE A 25 -8.52 -7.87 9.28
CA ILE A 25 -9.76 -7.06 9.33
C ILE A 25 -10.91 -7.89 9.87
N ILE A 26 -11.05 -9.13 9.39
CA ILE A 26 -12.12 -10.03 9.82
C ILE A 26 -11.95 -10.33 11.31
N GLY A 27 -10.72 -10.63 11.74
CA GLY A 27 -10.41 -10.84 13.17
C GLY A 27 -10.70 -9.61 14.03
N LEU A 28 -10.29 -8.42 13.57
CA LEU A 28 -10.56 -7.15 14.24
C LEU A 28 -12.06 -6.88 14.37
N MET A 29 -12.82 -7.08 13.29
CA MET A 29 -14.28 -6.91 13.28
C MET A 29 -14.93 -7.86 14.28
N THR A 30 -14.54 -9.14 14.28
CA THR A 30 -15.05 -10.12 15.25
C THR A 30 -14.75 -9.71 16.70
N LEU A 31 -13.53 -9.28 17.00
CA LEU A 31 -13.15 -8.82 18.34
C LEU A 31 -14.00 -7.63 18.80
N VAL A 32 -14.18 -6.64 17.94
CA VAL A 32 -14.99 -5.45 18.24
C VAL A 32 -16.46 -5.84 18.43
N CYS A 33 -17.03 -6.69 17.57
CA CYS A 33 -18.41 -7.16 17.73
C CYS A 33 -18.61 -7.91 19.06
N ILE A 34 -17.67 -8.77 19.45
CA ILE A 34 -17.73 -9.48 20.73
C ILE A 34 -17.68 -8.49 21.90
N GLU A 35 -16.79 -7.49 21.86
CA GLU A 35 -16.70 -6.50 22.93
C GLU A 35 -17.96 -5.64 23.04
N VAL A 36 -18.53 -5.21 21.91
CA VAL A 36 -19.81 -4.49 21.89
C VAL A 36 -20.93 -5.35 22.48
N PHE A 37 -21.03 -6.63 22.08
CA PHE A 37 -21.99 -7.57 22.64
C PHE A 37 -21.83 -7.73 24.16
N LYS A 38 -20.61 -8.03 24.63
CA LYS A 38 -20.34 -8.24 26.06
C LYS A 38 -20.60 -6.98 26.89
N ARG A 39 -20.24 -5.81 26.37
CA ARG A 39 -20.40 -4.53 27.06
C ARG A 39 -21.87 -4.14 27.19
N TYR A 40 -22.64 -4.23 26.12
CA TYR A 40 -24.02 -3.71 26.12
C TYR A 40 -25.07 -4.75 26.52
N ILE A 41 -24.82 -6.04 26.25
CA ILE A 41 -25.80 -7.11 26.54
C ILE A 41 -25.47 -7.83 27.83
N MET A 42 -24.19 -8.16 28.06
CA MET A 42 -23.77 -8.89 29.27
C MET A 42 -23.32 -7.97 30.42
N ASN A 43 -23.18 -6.66 30.17
CA ASN A 43 -22.66 -5.68 31.12
C ASN A 43 -21.29 -6.09 31.73
N MET A 44 -20.46 -6.79 30.95
CA MET A 44 -19.16 -7.34 31.35
C MET A 44 -18.07 -6.95 30.33
N PRO A 45 -17.56 -5.70 30.38
CA PRO A 45 -16.55 -5.22 29.43
C PRO A 45 -15.22 -5.95 29.62
N THR A 46 -14.47 -6.13 28.52
CA THR A 46 -13.19 -6.85 28.55
C THR A 46 -12.06 -5.91 28.13
N ALA A 47 -11.26 -5.46 29.10
CA ALA A 47 -10.29 -4.40 28.88
C ALA A 47 -9.24 -4.75 27.79
N TRP A 48 -8.70 -5.97 27.80
CA TRP A 48 -7.65 -6.39 26.86
C TRP A 48 -8.08 -6.43 25.39
N ILE A 49 -9.38 -6.51 25.09
CA ILE A 49 -9.87 -6.56 23.69
C ILE A 49 -9.54 -5.26 22.95
N PHE A 50 -9.56 -4.13 23.65
CA PHE A 50 -9.17 -2.85 23.08
C PHE A 50 -7.70 -2.86 22.61
N ASP A 51 -6.81 -3.40 23.44
CA ASP A 51 -5.37 -3.48 23.14
C ASP A 51 -5.09 -4.40 21.95
N VAL A 52 -5.71 -5.59 21.94
CA VAL A 52 -5.55 -6.54 20.81
C VAL A 52 -6.12 -5.96 19.52
N SER A 53 -7.24 -5.22 19.59
CA SER A 53 -7.82 -4.55 18.43
C SER A 53 -6.86 -3.50 17.85
N ASN A 54 -6.23 -2.70 18.71
CA ASN A 54 -5.19 -1.74 18.28
C ASN A 54 -3.97 -2.44 17.69
N MET A 55 -3.53 -3.56 18.27
CA MET A 55 -2.42 -4.35 17.74
C MET A 55 -2.74 -4.93 16.36
N PHE A 56 -3.97 -5.43 16.13
CA PHE A 56 -4.41 -5.94 14.84
C PHE A 56 -4.47 -4.83 13.79
N TYR A 57 -5.08 -3.70 14.15
CA TYR A 57 -5.16 -2.54 13.28
C TYR A 57 -3.76 -2.01 12.89
N GLY A 58 -2.87 -1.84 13.86
CA GLY A 58 -1.50 -1.40 13.62
C GLY A 58 -0.71 -2.39 12.76
N THR A 59 -0.86 -3.70 13.01
CA THR A 59 -0.20 -4.77 12.24
C THR A 59 -0.63 -4.72 10.78
N LEU A 60 -1.94 -4.60 10.55
CA LEU A 60 -2.50 -4.47 9.22
C LEU A 60 -1.93 -3.24 8.50
N PHE A 61 -1.93 -2.08 9.16
CA PHE A 61 -1.42 -0.86 8.56
C PHE A 61 0.06 -0.95 8.18
N MET A 62 0.89 -1.50 9.07
CA MET A 62 2.32 -1.66 8.81
C MET A 62 2.60 -2.62 7.64
N LEU A 63 1.91 -3.77 7.60
CA LEU A 63 2.09 -4.75 6.52
C LEU A 63 1.52 -4.26 5.18
N ALA A 64 0.48 -3.42 5.20
CA ALA A 64 -0.08 -2.81 4.00
C ALA A 64 0.91 -1.86 3.28
N GLY A 65 1.94 -1.34 3.96
CA GLY A 65 2.91 -0.44 3.36
C GLY A 65 3.63 -1.02 2.14
N ALA A 66 4.09 -2.28 2.22
CA ALA A 66 4.78 -2.94 1.10
C ALA A 66 3.82 -3.23 -0.06
N TYR A 67 2.58 -3.63 0.26
CA TYR A 67 1.51 -3.81 -0.72
C TYR A 67 1.18 -2.51 -1.46
N ALA A 68 0.98 -1.42 -0.72
CA ALA A 68 0.68 -0.11 -1.29
C ALA A 68 1.83 0.40 -2.17
N LEU A 69 3.08 0.15 -1.80
CA LEU A 69 4.24 0.50 -2.62
C LEU A 69 4.29 -0.31 -3.92
N ALA A 70 4.01 -1.62 -3.87
CA ALA A 70 3.94 -2.47 -5.06
C ALA A 70 2.87 -2.00 -6.06
N GLN A 71 1.72 -1.52 -5.56
CA GLN A 71 0.62 -1.01 -6.38
C GLN A 71 0.77 0.47 -6.80
N ASN A 72 1.83 1.17 -6.39
CA ASN A 72 1.96 2.64 -6.52
C ASN A 72 0.80 3.43 -5.89
N ALA A 73 0.20 2.91 -4.83
CA ALA A 73 -0.87 3.60 -4.10
C ALA A 73 -0.35 4.70 -3.15
N HIS A 74 0.98 4.91 -3.07
CA HIS A 74 1.53 6.05 -2.35
C HIS A 74 1.19 7.34 -3.10
N VAL A 75 0.67 8.33 -2.40
CA VAL A 75 0.32 9.64 -2.98
C VAL A 75 1.56 10.25 -3.60
N ARG A 76 1.54 10.42 -4.93
CA ARG A 76 2.57 11.15 -5.68
C ARG A 76 2.02 12.53 -6.04
N GLY A 77 2.92 13.49 -6.30
CA GLY A 77 2.53 14.80 -6.81
C GLY A 77 2.06 14.70 -8.27
N ASP A 78 0.88 14.12 -8.51
CA ASP A 78 0.46 13.61 -9.82
C ASP A 78 0.37 14.68 -10.91
N PHE A 79 0.07 15.94 -10.55
CA PHE A 79 -0.06 17.02 -11.53
C PHE A 79 1.27 17.35 -12.22
N LEU A 80 2.34 17.53 -11.45
CA LEU A 80 3.65 17.84 -12.02
C LEU A 80 4.29 16.57 -12.59
N TYR A 81 4.12 15.42 -11.93
CA TYR A 81 4.72 14.16 -12.33
C TYR A 81 4.20 13.67 -13.69
N SER A 82 2.89 13.75 -13.94
CA SER A 82 2.26 13.26 -15.18
C SER A 82 2.72 14.01 -16.45
N SER A 83 3.16 15.26 -16.32
CA SER A 83 3.62 16.08 -17.44
C SER A 83 5.10 15.85 -17.81
N LEU A 84 5.86 15.12 -17.00
CA LEU A 84 7.30 14.91 -17.19
C LEU A 84 7.59 13.71 -18.08
N ARG A 85 8.71 13.76 -18.82
CA ARG A 85 9.21 12.62 -19.59
C ARG A 85 9.57 11.44 -18.67
N PRO A 86 9.42 10.17 -19.10
CA PRO A 86 9.71 8.99 -18.28
C PRO A 86 11.09 8.98 -17.62
N ARG A 87 12.12 9.48 -18.32
CA ARG A 87 13.48 9.57 -17.77
C ARG A 87 13.61 10.61 -16.64
N ILE A 88 12.90 11.73 -16.73
CA ILE A 88 12.92 12.76 -15.69
C ILE A 88 12.17 12.25 -14.46
N GLN A 89 11.01 11.64 -14.67
CA GLN A 89 10.24 10.95 -13.64
C GLN A 89 11.11 9.92 -12.88
N ALA A 90 11.75 9.01 -13.61
CA ALA A 90 12.62 7.99 -13.03
C ALA A 90 13.84 8.57 -12.30
N THR A 91 14.37 9.72 -12.74
CA THR A 91 15.48 10.40 -12.06
C THR A 91 15.04 10.97 -10.71
N LEU A 92 13.89 11.65 -10.69
CA LEU A 92 13.31 12.21 -9.48
C LEU A 92 12.95 11.09 -8.49
N ASP A 93 12.24 10.06 -8.95
CA ASP A 93 11.90 8.89 -8.12
C ASP A 93 13.16 8.25 -7.54
N LEU A 94 14.19 8.00 -8.37
CA LEU A 94 15.45 7.41 -7.91
C LEU A 94 16.14 8.27 -6.84
N LEU A 95 16.17 9.60 -7.03
CA LEU A 95 16.75 10.52 -6.06
C LEU A 95 15.96 10.49 -4.73
N LEU A 96 14.63 10.51 -4.79
CA LEU A 96 13.77 10.43 -3.61
C LEU A 96 13.95 9.09 -2.88
N TYR A 97 14.07 8.00 -3.64
CA TYR A 97 14.32 6.68 -3.08
C TYR A 97 15.67 6.62 -2.35
N ILE A 98 16.72 7.19 -2.92
CA ILE A 98 18.06 7.14 -2.31
C ILE A 98 18.15 8.09 -1.11
N LEU A 99 17.63 9.32 -1.24
CA LEU A 99 17.84 10.37 -0.25
C LEU A 99 16.88 10.28 0.94
N PHE A 100 15.62 9.87 0.71
CA PHE A 100 14.60 9.87 1.75
C PHE A 100 14.13 8.46 2.12
N PHE A 101 13.87 7.61 1.13
CA PHE A 101 13.30 6.29 1.40
C PHE A 101 14.33 5.34 2.05
N LEU A 102 15.50 5.14 1.46
CA LEU A 102 16.52 4.22 2.00
C LEU A 102 16.94 4.56 3.43
N PRO A 103 17.36 5.81 3.76
CA PRO A 103 17.74 6.15 5.12
C PRO A 103 16.54 6.09 6.08
N GLY A 104 15.35 6.51 5.64
CA GLY A 104 14.14 6.47 6.46
C GLY A 104 13.73 5.05 6.83
N VAL A 105 13.70 4.13 5.86
CA VAL A 105 13.33 2.73 6.09
C VAL A 105 14.44 1.99 6.84
N ALA A 106 15.71 2.27 6.55
CA ALA A 106 16.81 1.69 7.32
C ALA A 106 16.77 2.13 8.80
N ALA A 107 16.51 3.41 9.06
CA ALA A 107 16.31 3.92 10.43
C ALA A 107 15.11 3.26 11.11
N LEU A 108 13.99 3.09 10.40
CA LEU A 108 12.81 2.38 10.89
C LEU A 108 13.13 0.93 11.30
N ILE A 109 13.86 0.19 10.46
CA ILE A 109 14.26 -1.20 10.76
C ILE A 109 15.21 -1.23 11.95
N TYR A 110 16.22 -0.37 11.99
CA TYR A 110 17.19 -0.31 13.07
C TYR A 110 16.52 0.01 14.42
N ALA A 111 15.73 1.09 14.47
CA ALA A 111 15.00 1.48 15.67
C ALA A 111 13.97 0.41 16.06
N GLY A 112 13.23 -0.13 15.08
CA GLY A 112 12.24 -1.18 15.29
C GLY A 112 12.84 -2.47 15.84
N TYR A 113 14.02 -2.87 15.37
CA TYR A 113 14.74 -4.05 15.86
C TYR A 113 15.14 -3.90 17.32
N HIS A 114 15.73 -2.76 17.70
CA HIS A 114 16.07 -2.49 19.09
C HIS A 114 14.84 -2.39 19.99
N TYR A 115 13.79 -1.73 19.50
CA TYR A 115 12.53 -1.58 20.23
C TYR A 115 11.84 -2.91 20.48
N ALA A 116 11.76 -3.77 19.46
CA ALA A 116 11.23 -5.13 19.60
C ALA A 116 12.13 -5.98 20.49
N GLY A 117 13.45 -5.95 20.30
CA GLY A 117 14.41 -6.72 21.07
C GLY A 117 14.36 -6.41 22.57
N LEU A 118 14.17 -5.13 22.95
CA LEU A 118 13.95 -4.75 24.34
C LEU A 118 12.65 -5.36 24.89
N SER A 119 11.56 -5.27 24.13
CA SER A 119 10.25 -5.80 24.49
C SER A 119 10.26 -7.30 24.77
N TRP A 120 11.00 -8.06 23.96
CA TRP A 120 11.20 -9.50 24.18
C TRP A 120 11.99 -9.81 25.45
N ARG A 121 13.04 -9.03 25.74
CA ARG A 121 13.89 -9.25 26.93
C ARG A 121 13.15 -9.02 28.23
N ILE A 122 12.26 -8.04 28.26
CA ILE A 122 11.47 -7.70 29.46
C ILE A 122 10.14 -8.45 29.51
N GLY A 123 9.79 -9.23 28.49
CA GLY A 123 8.48 -9.88 28.38
C GLY A 123 7.35 -8.85 28.48
N GLU A 124 7.38 -7.82 27.66
CA GLU A 124 6.52 -6.65 27.82
C GLU A 124 5.04 -6.97 27.60
N HIS A 125 4.19 -6.46 28.49
CA HIS A 125 2.74 -6.46 28.37
C HIS A 125 2.22 -5.03 28.20
N SER A 126 1.06 -4.87 27.55
CA SER A 126 0.41 -3.57 27.42
C SER A 126 0.15 -2.95 28.80
N THR A 127 0.48 -1.68 28.95
CA THR A 127 0.17 -0.88 30.15
C THR A 127 -1.08 -0.03 29.98
N VAL A 128 -1.72 -0.09 28.81
CA VAL A 128 -2.95 0.66 28.49
C VAL A 128 -4.13 0.13 29.31
N THR A 129 -4.14 -1.18 29.57
CA THR A 129 -5.17 -1.84 30.37
C THR A 129 -4.55 -2.70 31.47
N ALA A 130 -5.30 -2.92 32.56
CA ALA A 130 -4.83 -3.66 33.73
C ALA A 130 -4.48 -5.14 33.45
N GLU A 131 -5.06 -5.73 32.40
CA GLU A 131 -4.83 -7.10 31.93
C GLU A 131 -4.20 -7.11 30.53
N GLY A 132 -3.22 -6.24 30.31
CA GLY A 132 -2.65 -6.03 28.98
C GLY A 132 -2.07 -7.31 28.35
N PRO A 133 -2.38 -7.60 27.08
CA PRO A 133 -1.79 -8.73 26.36
C PRO A 133 -0.28 -8.52 26.13
N PRO A 134 0.47 -9.60 25.86
CA PRO A 134 1.89 -9.51 25.50
C PRO A 134 2.09 -8.71 24.21
N ILE A 135 2.86 -7.62 24.27
CA ILE A 135 3.01 -6.66 23.15
C ILE A 135 4.24 -6.93 22.28
N TYR A 136 5.17 -7.76 22.74
CA TYR A 136 6.43 -8.02 22.05
C TYR A 136 6.25 -8.63 20.65
N TYR A 137 5.21 -9.45 20.43
CA TYR A 137 4.83 -9.94 19.09
C TYR A 137 4.46 -8.81 18.15
N PHE A 138 3.63 -7.86 18.62
CA PHE A 138 3.24 -6.70 17.82
C PHE A 138 4.44 -5.83 17.48
N LYS A 139 5.33 -5.56 18.44
CA LYS A 139 6.53 -4.76 18.18
C LYS A 139 7.49 -5.40 17.18
N THR A 140 7.52 -6.73 17.06
CA THR A 140 8.30 -7.38 15.98
C THR A 140 7.76 -7.15 14.58
N VAL A 141 6.48 -6.81 14.44
CA VAL A 141 5.92 -6.47 13.13
C VAL A 141 6.60 -5.22 12.56
N ILE A 142 7.04 -4.28 13.40
CA ILE A 142 7.69 -3.04 12.97
C ILE A 142 8.93 -3.30 12.08
N PRO A 143 9.98 -4.01 12.55
CA PRO A 143 11.13 -4.30 11.71
C PRO A 143 10.79 -5.23 10.55
N VAL A 144 9.86 -6.18 10.71
CA VAL A 144 9.43 -7.10 9.63
C VAL A 144 8.78 -6.32 8.48
N ALA A 145 7.82 -5.45 8.79
CA ALA A 145 7.18 -4.57 7.82
C ALA A 145 8.19 -3.63 7.16
N GLY A 146 9.12 -3.06 7.94
CA GLY A 146 10.22 -2.25 7.42
C GLY A 146 11.08 -3.00 6.40
N VAL A 147 11.45 -4.25 6.67
CA VAL A 147 12.21 -5.10 5.74
C VAL A 147 11.42 -5.40 4.48
N LEU A 148 10.12 -5.70 4.59
CA LEU A 148 9.25 -5.93 3.43
C LEU A 148 9.14 -4.69 2.54
N VAL A 149 8.94 -3.51 3.15
CA VAL A 149 8.93 -2.23 2.44
C VAL A 149 10.28 -1.98 1.79
N LEU A 150 11.40 -2.26 2.46
CA LEU A 150 12.74 -2.09 1.90
C LEU A 150 12.95 -2.97 0.66
N ILE A 151 12.57 -4.25 0.72
CA ILE A 151 12.66 -5.17 -0.40
C ILE A 151 11.85 -4.65 -1.59
N GLN A 152 10.62 -4.20 -1.35
CA GLN A 152 9.79 -3.60 -2.41
C GLN A 152 10.41 -2.31 -2.96
N GLY A 153 10.95 -1.45 -2.10
CA GLY A 153 11.61 -0.22 -2.52
C GLY A 153 12.87 -0.45 -3.35
N LEU A 154 13.64 -1.52 -3.07
CA LEU A 154 14.76 -1.93 -3.92
C LEU A 154 14.28 -2.38 -5.30
N ALA A 155 13.13 -3.06 -5.39
CA ALA A 155 12.51 -3.38 -6.68
C ALA A 155 12.11 -2.11 -7.44
N GLU A 156 11.57 -1.10 -6.76
CA GLU A 156 11.24 0.20 -7.37
C GLU A 156 12.47 0.97 -7.86
N ILE A 157 13.56 0.97 -7.08
CA ILE A 157 14.84 1.55 -7.49
C ILE A 157 15.36 0.86 -8.76
N ALA A 158 15.30 -0.47 -8.81
CA ALA A 158 15.70 -1.23 -9.99
C ALA A 158 14.84 -0.89 -11.22
N ARG A 159 13.53 -0.65 -11.04
CA ARG A 159 12.64 -0.17 -12.11
C ARG A 159 13.02 1.21 -12.61
N CYS A 160 13.36 2.13 -11.71
CA CYS A 160 13.82 3.47 -12.07
C CYS A 160 15.11 3.40 -12.90
N ILE A 161 16.09 2.60 -12.46
CA ILE A 161 17.34 2.38 -13.20
C ILE A 161 17.07 1.79 -14.60
N LEU A 162 16.15 0.84 -14.71
CA LEU A 162 15.79 0.25 -15.99
C LEU A 162 15.12 1.28 -16.91
N CYS A 163 14.19 2.09 -16.39
CA CYS A 163 13.54 3.16 -17.14
C CYS A 163 14.53 4.23 -17.62
N LEU A 164 15.56 4.55 -16.84
CA LEU A 164 16.62 5.45 -17.28
C LEU A 164 17.42 4.90 -18.46
N ARG A 165 17.61 3.57 -18.53
CA ARG A 165 18.33 2.91 -19.63
C ARG A 165 17.46 2.72 -20.87
N THR A 166 16.24 2.22 -20.71
CA THR A 166 15.35 1.86 -21.83
C THR A 166 14.50 3.03 -22.31
N GLY A 167 14.22 4.01 -21.46
CA GLY A 167 13.27 5.10 -21.73
C GLY A 167 11.81 4.73 -21.46
N GLU A 168 11.53 3.47 -21.10
CA GLU A 168 10.17 2.97 -20.85
C GLU A 168 10.04 2.36 -19.45
N TRP A 169 8.87 2.53 -18.83
CA TRP A 169 8.59 1.95 -17.52
C TRP A 169 8.35 0.43 -17.62
N PRO A 170 9.05 -0.39 -16.83
CA PRO A 170 8.79 -1.83 -16.78
C PRO A 170 7.40 -2.14 -16.22
N ARG A 171 6.85 -3.27 -16.69
CA ARG A 171 5.53 -3.75 -16.25
C ARG A 171 5.53 -4.11 -14.76
N ARG A 172 4.38 -3.88 -14.13
CA ARG A 172 4.09 -4.16 -12.71
C ARG A 172 3.00 -5.20 -12.58
N LEU A 173 2.97 -5.91 -11.45
CA LEU A 173 1.86 -6.78 -11.12
C LEU A 173 0.72 -5.93 -10.52
N LYS A 174 -0.26 -5.55 -11.36
CA LYS A 174 -1.50 -4.90 -10.87
C LYS A 174 -2.42 -5.95 -10.25
N ASP A 175 -2.80 -5.75 -8.99
CA ASP A 175 -3.70 -6.65 -8.26
C ASP A 175 -5.14 -6.12 -8.18
N VAL A 176 -5.30 -4.80 -8.15
CA VAL A 176 -6.61 -4.13 -8.16
C VAL A 176 -6.74 -3.41 -9.49
N GLU A 177 -7.77 -3.76 -10.25
CA GLU A 177 -8.20 -2.96 -11.40
C GLU A 177 -8.88 -1.71 -10.85
N ASP A 178 -8.40 -0.53 -11.27
CA ASP A 178 -9.03 0.74 -10.94
C ASP A 178 -10.45 0.69 -11.49
N ILE A 179 -11.45 0.63 -10.60
CA ILE A 179 -12.85 0.65 -11.01
C ILE A 179 -13.08 1.97 -11.74
N ASP A 180 -13.62 1.91 -12.96
CA ASP A 180 -14.02 3.11 -13.69
C ASP A 180 -15.22 3.71 -12.96
N VAL A 181 -14.92 4.53 -11.95
CA VAL A 181 -15.89 5.18 -11.07
C VAL A 181 -16.92 5.98 -11.87
N VAL A 182 -16.54 6.49 -13.05
CA VAL A 182 -17.44 7.22 -13.93
C VAL A 182 -18.41 6.25 -14.61
N ALA A 183 -17.91 5.14 -15.14
CA ALA A 183 -18.78 4.10 -15.71
C ALA A 183 -19.72 3.49 -14.67
N GLU A 184 -19.25 3.28 -13.45
CA GLU A 184 -20.04 2.72 -12.36
C GLU A 184 -21.08 3.72 -11.82
N GLN A 185 -20.71 4.98 -11.62
CA GLN A 185 -21.65 6.05 -11.23
C GLN A 185 -22.73 6.28 -12.29
N LEU A 186 -22.37 6.22 -13.58
CA LEU A 186 -23.34 6.30 -14.66
C LEU A 186 -24.23 5.05 -14.71
N ALA A 187 -23.70 3.85 -14.48
CA ALA A 187 -24.48 2.62 -14.41
C ALA A 187 -25.56 2.68 -13.31
N HIS A 188 -25.27 3.31 -12.17
CA HIS A 188 -26.21 3.50 -11.06
C HIS A 188 -27.13 4.72 -11.18
N SER A 189 -26.92 5.60 -12.16
CA SER A 189 -27.82 6.73 -12.40
C SER A 189 -29.13 6.25 -13.06
N GLU A 190 -30.22 6.27 -12.31
CA GLU A 190 -31.56 5.89 -12.79
C GLU A 190 -32.19 6.98 -13.67
N HIS A 191 -31.76 8.24 -13.50
CA HIS A 191 -32.35 9.42 -14.15
C HIS A 191 -31.67 9.85 -15.45
N ILE A 192 -30.69 9.11 -15.95
CA ILE A 192 -29.98 9.43 -17.20
C ILE A 192 -30.47 8.49 -18.30
N ASP A 193 -30.98 9.07 -19.38
CA ASP A 193 -31.37 8.33 -20.58
C ASP A 193 -30.24 7.44 -21.08
N ALA A 194 -30.58 6.24 -21.57
CA ALA A 194 -29.59 5.21 -21.93
C ALA A 194 -28.54 5.73 -22.93
N GLN A 195 -28.96 6.54 -23.90
CA GLN A 195 -28.05 7.12 -24.90
C GLN A 195 -27.10 8.16 -24.29
N THR A 196 -27.57 8.94 -23.31
CA THR A 196 -26.75 9.95 -22.63
C THR A 196 -25.69 9.30 -21.73
N ARG A 197 -26.05 8.19 -21.08
CA ARG A 197 -25.15 7.37 -20.27
C ARG A 197 -24.04 6.75 -21.12
N GLU A 198 -24.39 6.11 -22.23
CA GLU A 198 -23.39 5.52 -23.14
C GLU A 198 -22.45 6.57 -23.74
N ALA A 199 -22.98 7.73 -24.14
CA ALA A 199 -22.16 8.84 -24.64
C ALA A 199 -21.23 9.42 -23.57
N ALA A 200 -21.66 9.47 -22.30
CA ALA A 200 -20.83 9.90 -21.19
C ALA A 200 -19.72 8.89 -20.85
N ILE A 201 -20.02 7.58 -20.89
CA ILE A 201 -19.02 6.51 -20.72
C ILE A 201 -17.98 6.58 -21.84
N GLN A 202 -18.41 6.70 -23.10
CA GLN A 202 -17.50 6.82 -24.25
C GLN A 202 -16.62 8.07 -24.14
N ARG A 203 -17.20 9.23 -23.80
CA ARG A 203 -16.41 10.45 -23.57
C ARG A 203 -15.41 10.30 -22.44
N ALA A 204 -15.77 9.65 -21.33
CA ALA A 204 -14.86 9.39 -20.22
C ALA A 204 -13.71 8.47 -20.64
N GLN A 205 -14.01 7.39 -21.38
CA GLN A 205 -13.02 6.47 -21.93
C GLN A 205 -12.10 7.15 -22.95
N ASP A 206 -12.64 8.04 -23.78
CA ASP A 206 -11.86 8.79 -24.77
C ASP A 206 -10.97 9.85 -24.10
N ILE A 207 -11.44 10.51 -23.04
CA ILE A 207 -10.63 11.42 -22.21
C ILE A 207 -9.51 10.64 -21.53
N ASP A 208 -9.80 9.47 -20.95
CA ASP A 208 -8.78 8.63 -20.32
C ASP A 208 -7.76 8.09 -21.34
N ARG A 209 -8.22 7.62 -22.51
CA ARG A 209 -7.34 7.22 -23.63
C ARG A 209 -6.47 8.38 -24.12
N ALA A 210 -7.05 9.57 -24.29
CA ALA A 210 -6.32 10.77 -24.70
C ALA A 210 -5.32 11.23 -23.63
N ALA A 211 -5.67 11.13 -22.35
CA ALA A 211 -4.76 11.41 -21.24
C ALA A 211 -3.59 10.42 -21.22
N ARG A 212 -3.86 9.12 -21.40
CA ARG A 212 -2.82 8.08 -21.53
C ARG A 212 -1.93 8.29 -22.76
N GLN A 213 -2.48 8.77 -23.88
CA GLN A 213 -1.72 9.10 -25.09
C GLN A 213 -0.87 10.36 -24.91
N ARG A 214 -1.36 11.42 -24.24
CA ARG A 214 -0.58 12.61 -23.90
C ARG A 214 0.59 12.29 -22.95
N GLY A 215 0.43 11.30 -22.07
CA GLY A 215 1.53 10.77 -21.25
C GLY A 215 2.57 9.94 -22.02
N ARG A 216 2.28 9.51 -23.25
CA ARG A 216 3.20 8.78 -24.15
C ARG A 216 3.76 9.65 -25.30
N GLY A 217 3.10 10.75 -25.64
CA GLY A 217 3.40 11.60 -26.81
C GLY A 217 4.56 12.59 -26.61
N GLY A 218 5.70 12.12 -26.11
CA GLY A 218 6.98 12.84 -26.16
C GLY A 218 7.88 12.41 -27.32
N ASP A 219 7.38 11.56 -28.21
CA ASP A 219 8.12 11.07 -29.37
C ASP A 219 8.05 12.09 -30.53
N ILE A 220 9.19 12.75 -30.72
CA ILE A 220 9.78 13.17 -32.01
C ILE A 220 8.84 13.76 -33.07
N GLU A 221 8.75 15.09 -33.08
CA GLU A 221 8.93 15.90 -34.30
C GLU A 221 9.64 17.21 -33.94
N THR A 222 10.98 17.19 -34.01
CA THR A 222 11.85 18.22 -34.63
C THR A 222 13.25 17.63 -34.74
#